data_AF-A0A535DD07-F1
#
_entry.id   AF-A0A535DD07-F1
#
_cell.length_a   1.000
_cell.length_b   1.000
_cell.length_c   1.000
_cell.angle_alpha   90.00
_cell.angle_beta   90.00
_cell.angle_gamma   90.00
#
_symmetry.space_group_name_H-M   'P 1'
#
loop_
_entity.id
_entity.type
_entity.pdbx_description
1 polymer ?
#
loop_
_entity_poly.entity_id
_entity_poly.type
_entity_poly.pdbx_seq_one_letter_code
_entity_poly.pdbx_strand_id
1 'polypeptide(L)'
;FMLGYALTLDGLRSQIHPMLDNFGESLYFSATTIVPLSYGDFVPTGLGARLAIIFESATGVGIAALVITLLFSLYASFQAREEMVVQLDAVAGAPPSGVQLLETVAERGLRGELIDTFDEWRAWSAAVLESHLAYPVLLYFRSSHDNEAWLNSFGAVMDAAALMISTVDEDEEGPARLMFTVGNHLVEDLAWYFRYGASSADPLVDREEFNEAVARLKAAGYQCHPSDAAWQYFTKVRGKYASRLSLMSQRLAITPANWIGDRSYVPHADGRGRSHRKKKVPLASGSPRSGS
;
A
#
# COMPACT_ATOMS: atom_id res chain seq x y z
N PHE A 1 -30.26 10.99 -11.34
CA PHE A 1 -30.98 12.17 -10.81
C PHE A 1 -31.39 13.13 -11.92
N MET A 2 -30.46 13.67 -12.70
CA MET A 2 -30.75 14.62 -13.81
C MET A 2 -31.87 14.17 -14.75
N LEU A 3 -31.81 12.97 -15.34
CA LEU A 3 -32.88 12.47 -16.22
C LEU A 3 -34.27 12.41 -15.56
N GLY A 4 -34.33 12.10 -14.27
CA GLY A 4 -35.61 12.06 -13.53
C GLY A 4 -36.21 13.44 -13.32
N TYR A 5 -35.37 14.43 -13.00
CA TYR A 5 -35.80 15.82 -12.91
C TYR A 5 -36.17 16.38 -14.28
N ALA A 6 -35.41 16.10 -15.34
CA ALA A 6 -35.75 16.48 -16.70
C ALA A 6 -37.14 15.96 -17.13
N LEU A 7 -37.48 14.69 -16.84
CA LEU A 7 -38.82 14.14 -17.11
C LEU A 7 -39.91 14.83 -16.28
N THR A 8 -39.60 15.18 -15.02
CA THR A 8 -40.54 15.89 -14.14
C THR A 8 -40.81 17.30 -14.65
N LEU A 9 -39.77 18.01 -15.10
CA LEU A 9 -39.87 19.35 -15.69
C LEU A 9 -40.60 19.32 -17.04
N ASP A 10 -40.37 18.29 -17.86
CA ASP A 10 -41.07 18.09 -19.13
C ASP A 10 -42.59 17.92 -18.91
N GLY A 11 -42.98 17.12 -17.90
CA GLY A 11 -44.37 16.99 -17.48
C GLY A 11 -44.97 18.28 -16.90
N LEU A 12 -44.14 19.18 -16.36
CA LEU A 12 -44.52 20.48 -15.81
C LEU A 12 -44.25 21.66 -16.77
N ARG A 13 -44.00 21.40 -18.06
CA ARG A 13 -43.61 22.43 -19.05
C ARG A 13 -44.53 23.65 -19.10
N SER A 14 -45.84 23.48 -18.85
CA SER A 14 -46.82 24.59 -18.83
C SER A 14 -46.65 25.55 -17.66
N GLN A 15 -45.87 25.18 -16.65
CA GLN A 15 -45.54 25.97 -15.47
C GLN A 15 -44.18 26.66 -15.58
N ILE A 16 -43.57 26.70 -16.76
CA ILE A 16 -42.24 27.27 -17.03
C ILE A 16 -42.37 28.28 -18.17
N HIS A 17 -41.65 29.41 -18.07
CA HIS A 17 -41.61 30.46 -19.08
C HIS A 17 -40.18 30.76 -19.55
N PRO A 18 -39.90 30.70 -20.87
CA PRO A 18 -40.78 30.22 -21.94
C PRO A 18 -41.15 28.74 -21.75
N MET A 19 -42.24 28.30 -22.40
CA MET A 19 -42.65 26.89 -22.31
C MET A 19 -41.56 26.01 -22.95
N LEU A 20 -41.23 24.88 -22.32
CA LEU A 20 -40.24 23.95 -22.87
C LEU A 20 -40.81 23.27 -24.12
N ASP A 21 -40.14 23.45 -25.26
CA ASP A 21 -40.61 22.99 -26.58
C ASP A 21 -40.27 21.52 -26.85
N ASN A 22 -39.16 21.04 -26.28
CA ASN A 22 -38.70 19.66 -26.44
C ASN A 22 -37.99 19.13 -25.18
N PHE A 23 -37.84 17.81 -25.10
CA PHE A 23 -37.17 17.16 -23.97
C PHE A 23 -35.69 17.58 -23.83
N GLY A 24 -35.04 18.01 -24.91
CA GLY A 24 -33.67 18.54 -24.87
C GLY A 24 -33.58 19.82 -24.05
N GLU A 25 -34.57 20.71 -24.14
CA GLU A 25 -34.67 21.91 -23.31
C GLU A 25 -34.96 21.55 -21.85
N SER A 26 -35.85 20.57 -21.60
CA SER A 26 -36.09 20.03 -20.25
C SER A 26 -34.81 19.46 -19.63
N LEU A 27 -34.00 18.75 -20.42
CA LEU A 27 -32.71 18.22 -20.00
C LEU A 27 -31.67 19.32 -19.77
N TYR A 28 -31.59 20.32 -20.64
CA TYR A 28 -30.71 21.49 -20.47
C TYR A 28 -31.09 22.28 -19.21
N PHE A 29 -32.38 22.50 -18.99
CA PHE A 29 -32.87 23.23 -17.83
C PHE A 29 -32.59 22.46 -16.52
N SER A 30 -32.78 21.13 -16.53
CA SER A 30 -32.37 20.25 -15.43
C SER A 30 -30.86 20.31 -15.19
N ALA A 31 -30.05 20.19 -16.25
CA ALA A 31 -28.58 20.21 -16.16
C ALA A 31 -28.03 21.53 -15.59
N THR A 32 -28.64 22.67 -15.93
CA THR A 32 -28.27 23.98 -15.38
C THR A 32 -28.80 24.22 -13.96
N THR A 33 -29.88 23.55 -13.57
CA THR A 33 -30.46 23.63 -12.22
C THR A 33 -29.74 22.75 -11.21
N ILE A 34 -29.32 21.55 -11.61
CA ILE A 34 -28.61 20.58 -10.74
C ILE A 34 -27.15 20.97 -10.46
N VAL A 35 -26.54 21.83 -11.28
CA VAL A 35 -25.17 22.39 -11.05
C VAL A 35 -25.24 23.84 -10.53
N PRO A 36 -26.33 24.21 -9.83
CA PRO A 36 -26.79 25.58 -9.56
C PRO A 36 -26.29 26.72 -10.47
N LEU A 37 -26.23 26.53 -11.80
CA LEU A 37 -25.74 27.55 -12.74
C LEU A 37 -26.83 28.57 -13.07
N SER A 38 -28.06 28.07 -13.30
CA SER A 38 -29.30 28.78 -13.66
C SER A 38 -29.08 30.14 -14.37
N TYR A 39 -28.98 30.11 -15.70
CA TYR A 39 -28.76 31.32 -16.53
C TYR A 39 -29.97 32.25 -16.65
N GLY A 40 -31.15 31.82 -16.18
CA GLY A 40 -32.39 32.59 -16.27
C GLY A 40 -33.14 32.46 -17.60
N ASP A 41 -32.68 31.59 -18.51
CA ASP A 41 -33.34 31.32 -19.80
C ASP A 41 -34.76 30.75 -19.62
N PHE A 42 -34.98 29.98 -18.54
CA PHE A 42 -36.25 29.37 -18.16
C PHE A 42 -36.60 29.71 -16.72
N VAL A 43 -37.82 30.20 -16.50
CA VAL A 43 -38.29 30.67 -15.20
C VAL A 43 -39.53 29.88 -14.76
N PRO A 44 -39.52 29.23 -13.59
CA PRO A 44 -40.69 28.50 -13.09
C PRO A 44 -41.76 29.46 -12.54
N THR A 45 -42.93 29.44 -13.15
CA THR A 45 -44.08 30.27 -12.75
C THR A 45 -45.07 29.52 -11.86
N GLY A 46 -45.25 28.21 -12.07
CA GLY A 46 -46.16 27.38 -11.27
C GLY A 46 -45.52 26.80 -10.00
N LEU A 47 -46.36 26.51 -9.00
CA LEU A 47 -45.91 25.99 -7.70
C LEU A 47 -45.17 24.65 -7.83
N GLY A 48 -45.64 23.76 -8.72
CA GLY A 48 -45.02 22.44 -8.94
C GLY A 48 -43.62 22.57 -9.52
N ALA A 49 -43.46 23.39 -10.56
CA ALA A 49 -42.15 23.65 -11.17
C ALA A 49 -41.18 24.32 -10.19
N ARG A 50 -41.66 25.27 -9.38
CA ARG A 50 -40.85 25.93 -8.34
C ARG A 50 -40.33 24.94 -7.30
N LEU A 51 -41.19 24.06 -6.78
CA LEU A 51 -40.77 23.03 -5.83
C LEU A 51 -39.79 22.05 -6.46
N ALA A 52 -40.05 21.60 -7.69
CA ALA A 52 -39.17 20.68 -8.41
C ALA A 52 -37.74 21.25 -8.54
N ILE A 53 -37.62 22.51 -8.94
CA ILE A 53 -36.33 23.20 -9.09
C ILE A 53 -35.61 23.40 -7.75
N ILE A 54 -36.34 23.72 -6.68
CA ILE A 54 -35.75 23.83 -5.33
C ILE A 54 -35.17 22.49 -4.90
N PHE A 55 -35.93 21.41 -5.04
CA PHE A 55 -35.45 20.07 -4.70
C PHE A 55 -34.30 19.61 -5.60
N GLU A 56 -34.36 19.92 -6.90
CA GLU A 56 -33.29 19.60 -7.85
C GLU A 56 -32.00 20.34 -7.49
N SER A 57 -32.08 21.64 -7.24
CA SER A 57 -30.95 22.46 -6.84
C SER A 57 -30.37 22.00 -5.50
N ALA A 58 -31.21 21.75 -4.50
CA ALA A 58 -30.78 21.20 -3.21
C ALA A 58 -30.12 19.83 -3.36
N THR A 59 -30.63 18.95 -4.23
CA THR A 59 -30.02 17.66 -4.54
C THR A 59 -28.66 17.84 -5.19
N GLY A 60 -28.53 18.77 -6.14
CA GLY A 60 -27.28 19.12 -6.79
C GLY A 60 -26.20 19.59 -5.81
N VAL A 61 -26.54 20.55 -4.97
CA VAL A 61 -25.66 21.06 -3.89
C VAL A 61 -25.30 19.94 -2.91
N GLY A 62 -26.27 19.12 -2.50
CA GLY A 62 -26.06 17.99 -1.61
C GLY A 62 -25.08 16.96 -2.18
N ILE A 63 -25.23 16.60 -3.46
CA ILE A 63 -24.30 15.70 -4.15
C ILE A 63 -22.90 16.31 -4.21
N ALA A 64 -22.77 17.58 -4.60
CA ALA A 64 -21.47 18.24 -4.66
C ALA A 64 -20.78 18.27 -3.28
N ALA A 65 -21.52 18.60 -2.21
CA ALA A 65 -21.02 18.59 -0.84
C ALA A 65 -20.57 17.18 -0.41
N LEU A 66 -21.34 16.14 -0.73
CA LEU A 66 -20.99 14.75 -0.44
C LEU A 66 -19.72 14.32 -1.19
N VAL A 67 -19.61 14.64 -2.49
CA VAL A 67 -18.43 14.29 -3.29
C VAL A 67 -17.17 14.99 -2.77
N ILE A 68 -17.25 16.28 -2.45
CA ILE A 68 -16.12 17.03 -1.87
C ILE A 68 -15.73 16.45 -0.52
N THR A 69 -16.70 16.14 0.34
CA THR A 69 -16.44 15.55 1.67
C THR A 69 -15.79 14.17 1.53
N LEU A 70 -16.29 13.34 0.62
CA LEU A 70 -15.70 12.03 0.33
C LEU A 70 -14.27 12.18 -0.17
N LEU A 71 -14.00 13.13 -1.08
CA LEU A 71 -12.65 13.37 -1.59
C LEU A 71 -11.68 13.76 -0.46
N PHE A 72 -12.08 14.65 0.45
CA PHE A 72 -11.25 15.00 1.60
C PHE A 72 -11.04 13.82 2.55
N SER A 73 -12.08 13.01 2.80
CA SER A 73 -11.97 11.81 3.63
C SER A 73 -11.00 10.79 3.03
N LEU A 74 -11.05 10.57 1.70
CA LEU A 74 -10.14 9.67 1.01
C LEU A 74 -8.70 10.18 1.08
N TYR A 75 -8.49 11.49 0.88
CA TYR A 75 -7.15 12.09 0.96
C TYR A 75 -6.56 11.99 2.37
N ALA A 76 -7.37 12.25 3.41
CA ALA A 76 -6.94 12.09 4.80
C ALA A 76 -6.57 10.63 5.11
N SER A 77 -7.36 9.66 4.66
CA SER A 77 -7.06 8.24 4.83
C SER A 77 -5.78 7.82 4.11
N PHE A 78 -5.53 8.35 2.91
CA PHE A 78 -4.29 8.13 2.18
C PHE A 78 -3.09 8.73 2.91
N GLN A 79 -3.18 9.98 3.38
CA GLN A 79 -2.10 10.64 4.12
C GLN A 79 -1.75 9.89 5.40
N ALA A 80 -2.75 9.47 6.18
CA ALA A 80 -2.54 8.70 7.40
C ALA A 80 -1.82 7.36 7.15
N ARG A 81 -2.09 6.72 5.99
CA ARG A 81 -1.36 5.51 5.59
C ARG A 81 0.11 5.81 5.30
N GLU A 82 0.37 6.86 4.53
CA GLU A 82 1.72 7.19 4.04
C GLU A 82 2.63 7.77 5.12
N GLU A 83 2.08 8.46 6.12
CA GLU A 83 2.88 9.05 7.21
C GLU A 83 3.74 8.00 7.92
N MET A 84 3.14 6.85 8.28
CA MET A 84 3.87 5.75 8.92
C MET A 84 4.91 5.08 8.01
N VAL A 85 4.64 5.05 6.70
CA VAL A 85 5.55 4.49 5.70
C VAL A 85 6.85 5.30 5.63
N VAL A 86 6.74 6.63 5.66
CA VAL A 86 7.89 7.54 5.65
C VAL A 86 8.66 7.47 6.97
N GLN A 87 7.97 7.38 8.11
CA GLN A 87 8.63 7.25 9.41
C GLN A 87 9.50 5.99 9.51
N LEU A 88 9.06 4.89 8.89
CA LEU A 88 9.80 3.62 8.89
C LEU A 88 11.14 3.68 8.17
N ASP A 89 11.29 4.54 7.14
CA ASP A 89 12.52 4.65 6.33
C ASP A 89 13.76 4.93 7.20
N ALA A 90 13.62 5.79 8.22
CA ALA A 90 14.72 6.15 9.11
C ALA A 90 15.34 4.95 9.86
N VAL A 91 14.59 3.86 10.00
CA VAL A 91 15.00 2.66 10.76
C VAL A 91 15.17 1.43 9.87
N ALA A 92 14.28 1.23 8.90
CA ALA A 92 14.27 0.06 8.01
C ALA A 92 15.04 0.26 6.69
N GLY A 93 15.40 1.51 6.36
CA GLY A 93 16.06 1.90 5.12
C GLY A 93 15.14 2.02 3.89
N ALA A 94 15.71 2.46 2.77
CA ALA A 94 15.05 2.55 1.46
C ALA A 94 15.83 1.74 0.41
N PRO A 95 15.33 0.57 -0.04
CA PRO A 95 14.03 -0.02 0.28
C PRO A 95 13.97 -0.64 1.69
N PRO A 96 12.78 -0.71 2.31
CA PRO A 96 12.62 -1.17 3.68
C PRO A 96 12.94 -2.65 3.84
N SER A 97 13.60 -3.00 4.95
CA SER A 97 13.93 -4.39 5.30
C SER A 97 13.73 -4.65 6.80
N GLY A 98 13.06 -5.76 7.12
CA GLY A 98 12.83 -6.17 8.51
C GLY A 98 14.11 -6.51 9.28
N VAL A 99 15.10 -7.10 8.60
CA VAL A 99 16.43 -7.36 9.20
C VAL A 99 17.14 -6.05 9.54
N GLN A 100 17.14 -5.11 8.60
CA GLN A 100 17.74 -3.80 8.80
C GLN A 100 17.06 -3.03 9.94
N LEU A 101 15.73 -3.11 10.03
CA LEU A 101 14.98 -2.48 11.12
C LEU A 101 15.47 -2.97 12.49
N LEU A 102 15.58 -4.28 12.68
CA LEU A 102 16.04 -4.87 13.95
C LEU A 102 17.51 -4.52 14.23
N GLU A 103 18.39 -4.56 13.23
CA GLU A 103 19.79 -4.13 13.40
C GLU A 103 19.90 -2.67 13.82
N THR A 104 19.24 -1.76 13.10
CA THR A 104 19.30 -0.32 13.37
C THR A 104 18.81 0.00 14.79
N VAL A 105 17.74 -0.66 15.24
CA VAL A 105 17.22 -0.53 16.61
C VAL A 105 18.25 -0.99 17.64
N ALA A 106 18.84 -2.17 17.44
CA ALA A 106 19.80 -2.74 18.38
C ALA A 106 21.10 -1.92 18.46
N GLU A 107 21.64 -1.49 17.32
CA GLU A 107 22.83 -0.65 17.25
C GLU A 107 22.66 0.70 17.96
N ARG A 108 21.44 1.25 17.94
CA ARG A 108 21.11 2.54 18.56
C ARG A 108 20.56 2.42 19.98
N GLY A 109 20.38 1.20 20.48
CA GLY A 109 19.82 0.96 21.81
C GLY A 109 18.34 1.34 21.94
N LEU A 110 17.58 1.35 20.84
CA LEU A 110 16.20 1.83 20.77
C LEU A 110 15.17 0.72 20.98
N ARG A 111 15.48 -0.27 21.81
CA ARG A 111 14.64 -1.46 22.01
C ARG A 111 13.22 -1.14 22.51
N GLY A 112 13.07 -0.08 23.32
CA GLY A 112 11.76 0.42 23.72
C GLY A 112 10.95 0.97 22.53
N GLU A 113 11.59 1.71 21.62
CA GLU A 113 10.93 2.24 20.42
C GLU A 113 10.52 1.14 19.44
N LEU A 114 11.17 -0.03 19.47
CA LEU A 114 10.72 -1.19 18.67
C LEU A 114 9.36 -1.71 19.13
N ILE A 115 9.09 -1.69 20.43
CA ILE A 115 7.78 -2.04 20.99
C ILE A 115 6.72 -1.05 20.49
N ASP A 116 7.03 0.25 20.59
CA ASP A 116 6.14 1.31 20.11
C ASP A 116 5.90 1.18 18.60
N THR A 117 6.95 0.90 17.82
CA THR A 117 6.85 0.65 16.37
C THR A 117 5.89 -0.51 16.08
N PHE A 118 6.00 -1.65 16.79
CA PHE A 118 5.06 -2.75 16.58
C PHE A 118 3.62 -2.38 16.94
N ASP A 119 3.41 -1.62 18.01
CA ASP A 119 2.09 -1.19 18.44
C ASP A 119 1.46 -0.16 17.49
N GLU A 120 2.26 0.76 16.95
CA GLU A 120 1.85 1.70 15.91
C GLU A 120 1.51 0.98 14.61
N TRP A 121 2.34 0.04 14.15
CA TRP A 121 2.06 -0.74 12.95
C TRP A 121 0.89 -1.71 13.13
N ARG A 122 0.61 -2.17 14.35
CA ARG A 122 -0.63 -2.88 14.70
C ARG A 122 -1.85 -1.98 14.50
N ALA A 123 -1.82 -0.76 15.04
CA ALA A 123 -2.89 0.20 14.89
C ALA A 123 -3.08 0.62 13.42
N TRP A 124 -1.98 0.89 12.72
CA TRP A 124 -1.97 1.18 11.29
C TRP A 124 -2.58 0.05 10.47
N SER A 125 -2.24 -1.21 10.77
CA SER A 125 -2.79 -2.38 10.05
C SER A 125 -4.30 -2.49 10.23
N ALA A 126 -4.82 -2.23 11.43
CA ALA A 126 -6.26 -2.19 11.69
C ALA A 126 -6.94 -1.02 10.95
N ALA A 127 -6.35 0.17 10.96
CA ALA A 127 -6.89 1.34 10.28
C ALA A 127 -6.90 1.18 8.74
N VAL A 128 -5.82 0.60 8.17
CA VAL A 128 -5.75 0.26 6.75
C VAL A 128 -6.77 -0.80 6.40
N LEU A 129 -6.92 -1.83 7.22
CA LEU A 129 -7.92 -2.87 7.02
C LEU A 129 -9.33 -2.28 6.90
N GLU A 130 -9.73 -1.45 7.86
CA GLU A 130 -11.05 -0.82 7.86
C GLU A 130 -11.25 0.13 6.67
N SER A 131 -10.31 1.05 6.45
CA SER A 131 -10.42 2.07 5.41
C SER A 131 -10.34 1.50 4.00
N HIS A 132 -9.42 0.57 3.72
CA HIS A 132 -9.18 0.06 2.38
C HIS A 132 -10.16 -1.05 1.98
N LEU A 133 -10.80 -1.73 2.93
CA LEU A 133 -11.96 -2.57 2.62
C LEU A 133 -13.20 -1.74 2.33
N ALA A 134 -13.43 -0.64 3.06
CA ALA A 134 -14.54 0.28 2.80
C ALA A 134 -14.36 1.04 1.48
N TYR A 135 -13.13 1.46 1.17
CA TYR A 135 -12.77 2.22 -0.02
C TYR A 135 -11.58 1.59 -0.78
N PRO A 136 -11.79 0.49 -1.53
CA PRO A 136 -10.70 -0.24 -2.18
C PRO A 136 -9.91 0.54 -3.22
N VAL A 137 -10.44 1.66 -3.69
CA VAL A 137 -9.70 2.59 -4.56
C VAL A 137 -8.38 3.04 -3.91
N LEU A 138 -8.32 3.14 -2.58
CA LEU A 138 -7.14 3.55 -1.82
C LEU A 138 -5.94 2.61 -2.01
N LEU A 139 -6.19 1.31 -2.25
CA LEU A 139 -5.13 0.31 -2.51
C LEU A 139 -4.28 0.64 -3.74
N TYR A 140 -4.85 1.39 -4.68
CA TYR A 140 -4.22 1.76 -5.94
C TYR A 140 -3.49 3.10 -5.91
N PHE A 141 -3.65 3.90 -4.86
CA PHE A 141 -2.87 5.11 -4.69
C PHE A 141 -1.42 4.71 -4.38
N ARG A 142 -0.50 5.06 -5.29
CA ARG A 142 0.94 4.79 -5.11
C ARG A 142 1.49 5.67 -3.98
N SER A 143 2.45 5.12 -3.25
CA SER A 143 3.27 5.89 -2.31
C SER A 143 4.09 6.94 -3.06
N SER A 144 4.37 8.06 -2.40
CA SER A 144 4.97 9.23 -3.07
C SER A 144 6.45 9.03 -3.43
N HIS A 145 7.16 8.12 -2.75
CA HIS A 145 8.54 7.76 -3.06
C HIS A 145 8.59 6.35 -3.66
N ASP A 146 9.26 6.23 -4.82
CA ASP A 146 9.30 4.99 -5.62
C ASP A 146 9.95 3.79 -4.89
N ASN A 147 10.79 4.06 -3.88
CA ASN A 147 11.46 3.04 -3.07
C ASN A 147 10.71 2.68 -1.77
N GLU A 148 9.61 3.39 -1.46
CA GLU A 148 8.88 3.30 -0.17
C GLU A 148 7.42 2.92 -0.42
N ALA A 149 7.19 1.85 -1.18
CA ALA A 149 5.83 1.36 -1.35
C ALA A 149 5.26 0.90 0.00
N TRP A 150 4.05 1.34 0.34
CA TRP A 150 3.39 1.00 1.60
C TRP A 150 3.37 -0.51 1.89
N LEU A 151 3.21 -1.34 0.85
CA LEU A 151 3.19 -2.80 0.96
C LEU A 151 4.57 -3.36 1.33
N ASN A 152 5.65 -2.75 0.83
CA ASN A 152 7.01 -3.15 1.16
C ASN A 152 7.36 -2.77 2.60
N SER A 153 6.96 -1.57 3.04
CA SER A 153 7.13 -1.15 4.43
C SER A 153 6.37 -2.05 5.38
N PHE A 154 5.10 -2.33 5.08
CA PHE A 154 4.31 -3.28 5.84
C PHE A 154 4.94 -4.68 5.87
N GLY A 155 5.40 -5.19 4.73
CA GLY A 155 6.07 -6.48 4.67
C GLY A 155 7.40 -6.52 5.44
N ALA A 156 8.16 -5.42 5.47
CA ALA A 156 9.37 -5.30 6.29
C ALA A 156 9.05 -5.39 7.79
N VAL A 157 7.96 -4.77 8.26
CA VAL A 157 7.54 -4.91 9.67
C VAL A 157 7.01 -6.31 9.96
N MET A 158 6.28 -6.92 9.02
CA MET A 158 5.86 -8.33 9.13
C MET A 158 7.06 -9.29 9.19
N ASP A 159 8.11 -9.03 8.43
CA ASP A 159 9.37 -9.78 8.43
C ASP A 159 10.12 -9.59 9.76
N ALA A 160 10.20 -8.36 10.25
CA ALA A 160 10.79 -8.06 11.57
C ALA A 160 10.02 -8.77 12.69
N ALA A 161 8.69 -8.70 12.70
CA ALA A 161 7.86 -9.39 13.66
C ALA A 161 8.02 -10.92 13.56
N ALA A 162 8.06 -11.46 12.34
CA ALA A 162 8.28 -12.89 12.12
C ALA A 162 9.65 -13.34 12.67
N LEU A 163 10.72 -12.57 12.45
CA LEU A 163 12.05 -12.84 12.98
C LEU A 163 12.07 -12.75 14.51
N MET A 164 11.44 -11.73 15.10
CA MET A 164 11.34 -11.60 16.56
C MET A 164 10.66 -12.83 17.16
N ILE A 165 9.50 -13.21 16.62
CA ILE A 165 8.70 -14.35 17.09
C ILE A 165 9.44 -15.68 16.91
N SER A 166 10.19 -15.85 15.82
CA SER A 166 10.77 -17.15 15.49
C SER A 166 12.18 -17.38 16.03
N THR A 167 12.93 -16.29 16.20
CA THR A 167 14.39 -16.35 16.27
C THR A 167 14.92 -15.71 17.55
N VAL A 168 14.31 -14.63 18.03
CA VAL A 168 14.81 -13.82 19.14
C VAL A 168 14.16 -14.26 20.45
N ASP A 169 14.95 -14.37 21.52
CA ASP A 169 14.52 -14.78 22.85
C ASP A 169 14.58 -13.58 23.82
N GLU A 170 13.74 -12.57 23.57
CA GLU A 170 13.76 -11.29 24.31
C GLU A 170 12.34 -10.73 24.51
N ASP A 171 12.21 -9.72 25.38
CA ASP A 171 10.93 -9.21 25.87
C ASP A 171 10.06 -8.56 24.77
N GLU A 172 10.67 -8.13 23.67
CA GLU A 172 9.97 -7.49 22.54
C GLU A 172 9.17 -8.49 21.68
N GLU A 173 9.26 -9.81 21.96
CA GLU A 173 8.49 -10.85 21.25
C GLU A 173 6.96 -10.66 21.38
N GLY A 174 6.49 -10.23 22.55
CA GLY A 174 5.05 -10.05 22.82
C GLY A 174 4.38 -9.02 21.89
N PRO A 175 4.86 -7.77 21.85
CA PRO A 175 4.39 -6.75 20.92
C PRO A 175 4.50 -7.18 19.45
N ALA A 176 5.63 -7.80 19.07
CA ALA A 176 5.82 -8.35 17.71
C ALA A 176 4.73 -9.36 17.35
N ARG A 177 4.37 -10.25 18.29
CA ARG A 177 3.30 -11.25 18.10
C ARG A 177 1.93 -10.63 17.92
N LEU A 178 1.62 -9.55 18.64
CA LEU A 178 0.36 -8.82 18.49
C LEU A 178 0.28 -8.10 17.14
N MET A 179 1.35 -7.41 16.73
CA MET A 179 1.46 -6.80 15.41
C MET A 179 1.29 -7.84 14.31
N PHE A 180 1.98 -8.97 14.41
CA PHE A 180 1.91 -10.06 13.44
C PHE A 180 0.50 -10.62 13.29
N THR A 181 -0.24 -10.82 14.39
CA THR A 181 -1.61 -11.35 14.34
C THR A 181 -2.54 -10.41 13.57
N VAL A 182 -2.50 -9.11 13.87
CA VAL A 182 -3.34 -8.12 13.16
C VAL A 182 -2.90 -7.95 11.70
N GLY A 183 -1.59 -7.90 11.46
CA GLY A 183 -1.04 -7.83 10.10
C GLY A 183 -1.41 -9.04 9.26
N ASN A 184 -1.42 -10.25 9.84
CA ASN A 184 -1.86 -11.44 9.12
C ASN A 184 -3.34 -11.38 8.74
N HIS A 185 -4.22 -10.83 9.59
CA HIS A 185 -5.61 -10.57 9.23
C HIS A 185 -5.74 -9.58 8.08
N LEU A 186 -4.95 -8.50 8.07
CA LEU A 186 -4.90 -7.58 6.95
C LEU A 186 -4.53 -8.29 5.63
N VAL A 187 -3.52 -9.16 5.66
CA VAL A 187 -3.11 -9.93 4.47
C VAL A 187 -4.20 -10.91 4.02
N GLU A 188 -4.87 -11.57 4.96
CA GLU A 188 -5.96 -12.51 4.66
C GLU A 188 -7.16 -11.81 4.01
N ASP A 189 -7.59 -10.68 4.56
CA ASP A 189 -8.74 -9.93 4.07
C ASP A 189 -8.45 -9.27 2.71
N LEU A 190 -7.24 -8.71 2.52
CA LEU A 190 -6.81 -8.23 1.22
C LEU A 190 -6.71 -9.37 0.19
N ALA A 191 -6.25 -10.55 0.59
CA ALA A 191 -6.22 -11.71 -0.29
C ALA A 191 -7.62 -12.17 -0.68
N TRP A 192 -8.59 -12.09 0.24
CA TRP A 192 -9.99 -12.35 -0.05
C TRP A 192 -10.57 -11.32 -1.02
N TYR A 193 -10.34 -10.03 -0.78
CA TYR A 193 -10.74 -8.94 -1.68
C TYR A 193 -10.19 -9.14 -3.11
N PHE A 194 -8.90 -9.44 -3.23
CA PHE A 194 -8.25 -9.70 -4.51
C PHE A 194 -8.56 -11.06 -5.13
N ARG A 195 -9.25 -11.95 -4.39
CA ARG A 195 -9.60 -13.32 -4.78
C ARG A 195 -8.38 -14.19 -5.07
N TYR A 196 -7.34 -14.06 -4.26
CA TYR A 196 -6.21 -15.00 -4.31
C TYR A 196 -6.62 -16.36 -3.77
N GLY A 197 -6.01 -17.42 -4.32
CA GLY A 197 -6.22 -18.79 -3.86
C GLY A 197 -5.59 -19.06 -2.49
N ALA A 198 -5.52 -20.33 -2.12
CA ALA A 198 -4.81 -20.75 -0.90
C ALA A 198 -3.36 -20.25 -0.91
N SER A 199 -2.87 -19.74 0.23
CA SER A 199 -1.47 -19.36 0.41
C SER A 199 -0.58 -20.56 0.17
N SER A 200 0.54 -20.41 -0.54
CA SER A 200 1.59 -21.42 -0.47
C SER A 200 2.21 -21.35 0.92
N ALA A 201 2.56 -22.50 1.50
CA ALA A 201 3.32 -22.54 2.75
C ALA A 201 4.81 -22.19 2.54
N ASP A 202 5.16 -21.77 1.33
CA ASP A 202 6.52 -21.41 0.94
C ASP A 202 6.87 -20.04 1.54
N PRO A 203 7.93 -19.95 2.35
CA PRO A 203 8.35 -18.68 2.93
C PRO A 203 8.96 -17.74 1.90
N LEU A 204 9.24 -18.14 0.64
CA LEU A 204 9.86 -17.31 -0.40
C LEU A 204 11.20 -16.65 0.04
N VAL A 205 11.87 -17.31 0.97
CA VAL A 205 13.18 -16.95 1.52
C VAL A 205 13.94 -18.26 1.71
N ASP A 206 15.18 -18.30 1.23
CA ASP A 206 16.00 -19.51 1.34
C ASP A 206 16.66 -19.62 2.72
N ARG A 207 17.07 -20.85 3.08
CA ARG A 207 17.73 -21.10 4.38
C ARG A 207 19.02 -20.29 4.53
N GLU A 208 19.75 -20.07 3.44
CA GLU A 208 20.99 -19.28 3.45
C GLU A 208 20.70 -17.81 3.80
N GLU A 209 19.68 -17.21 3.19
CA GLU A 209 19.25 -15.83 3.48
C GLU A 209 18.78 -15.68 4.93
N PHE A 210 18.04 -16.67 5.44
CA PHE A 210 17.66 -16.69 6.85
C PHE A 210 18.89 -16.77 7.76
N ASN A 211 19.85 -17.65 7.46
CA ASN A 211 21.06 -17.77 8.26
C ASN A 211 21.89 -16.48 8.26
N GLU A 212 21.94 -15.76 7.13
CA GLU A 212 22.55 -14.44 7.05
C GLU A 212 21.84 -13.44 7.95
N ALA A 213 20.50 -13.39 7.93
CA ALA A 213 19.72 -12.56 8.83
C ALA A 213 19.96 -12.89 10.31
N VAL A 214 20.02 -14.18 10.68
CA VAL A 214 20.34 -14.59 12.06
C VAL A 214 21.75 -14.15 12.47
N ALA A 215 22.73 -14.28 11.58
CA ALA A 215 24.11 -13.85 11.86
C ALA A 215 24.19 -12.34 12.10
N ARG A 216 23.45 -11.57 11.29
CA ARG A 216 23.26 -10.12 11.41
C ARG A 216 22.63 -9.73 12.75
N LEU A 217 21.53 -10.36 13.14
CA LEU A 217 20.88 -10.13 14.44
C LEU A 217 21.81 -10.45 15.63
N LYS A 218 22.56 -11.56 15.56
CA LYS A 218 23.54 -11.90 16.59
C LYS A 218 24.68 -10.88 16.69
N ALA A 219 25.15 -10.38 15.55
CA ALA A 219 26.17 -9.34 15.51
C ALA A 219 25.67 -8.01 16.11
N ALA A 220 24.39 -7.69 15.93
CA ALA A 220 23.73 -6.54 16.52
C ALA A 220 23.45 -6.70 18.04
N GLY A 221 23.62 -7.92 18.59
CA GLY A 221 23.53 -8.18 20.03
C GLY A 221 22.25 -8.86 20.51
N TYR A 222 21.41 -9.37 19.59
CA TYR A 222 20.23 -10.16 19.96
C TYR A 222 20.59 -11.55 20.46
N GLN A 223 19.88 -12.01 21.48
CA GLN A 223 19.89 -13.41 21.88
C GLN A 223 18.98 -14.22 20.94
N CYS A 224 19.57 -15.18 20.23
CA CYS A 224 18.82 -15.99 19.26
C CYS A 224 18.78 -17.47 19.63
N HIS A 225 17.63 -18.08 19.38
CA HIS A 225 17.44 -19.53 19.48
C HIS A 225 18.35 -20.33 18.54
N PRO A 226 18.49 -21.66 18.75
CA PRO A 226 19.19 -22.54 17.83
C PRO A 226 18.64 -22.43 16.39
N SER A 227 19.55 -22.27 15.43
CA SER A 227 19.21 -21.92 14.02
C SER A 227 18.20 -22.87 13.38
N ASP A 228 18.26 -24.18 13.66
CA ASP A 228 17.34 -25.16 13.07
C ASP A 228 15.91 -25.06 13.60
N ALA A 229 15.76 -24.85 14.91
CA ALA A 229 14.45 -24.64 15.53
C ALA A 229 13.85 -23.30 15.06
N ALA A 230 14.68 -22.24 15.05
CA ALA A 230 14.28 -20.92 14.59
C ALA A 230 13.82 -20.94 13.13
N TRP A 231 14.55 -21.63 12.24
CA TRP A 231 14.17 -21.76 10.84
C TRP A 231 12.83 -22.48 10.62
N GLN A 232 12.60 -23.59 11.33
CA GLN A 232 11.35 -24.33 11.21
C GLN A 232 10.16 -23.46 11.64
N TYR A 233 10.35 -22.65 12.68
CA TYR A 233 9.29 -21.77 13.15
C TYR A 233 9.11 -20.56 12.22
N PHE A 234 10.21 -19.93 11.78
CA PHE A 234 10.21 -18.84 10.81
C PHE A 234 9.47 -19.21 9.52
N THR A 235 9.77 -20.39 8.97
CA THR A 235 9.11 -20.91 7.76
C THR A 235 7.59 -20.99 7.94
N LYS A 236 7.12 -21.49 9.10
CA LYS A 236 5.69 -21.59 9.40
C LYS A 236 5.03 -20.23 9.58
N VAL A 237 5.73 -19.27 10.18
CA VAL A 237 5.21 -17.91 10.42
C VAL A 237 5.15 -17.14 9.10
N ARG A 238 6.26 -17.10 8.35
CA ARG A 238 6.39 -16.38 7.07
C ARG A 238 5.50 -16.95 5.97
N GLY A 239 5.34 -18.27 5.92
CA GLY A 239 4.45 -18.93 4.94
C GLY A 239 2.97 -18.51 5.03
N LYS A 240 2.53 -17.86 6.12
CA LYS A 240 1.14 -17.38 6.25
C LYS A 240 0.83 -16.17 5.36
N TYR A 241 1.84 -15.34 5.10
CA TYR A 241 1.65 -14.05 4.44
C TYR A 241 2.52 -13.85 3.19
N ALA A 242 3.69 -14.48 3.11
CA ALA A 242 4.70 -14.18 2.08
C ALA A 242 4.18 -14.31 0.65
N SER A 243 3.51 -15.41 0.32
CA SER A 243 3.02 -15.64 -1.04
C SER A 243 1.94 -14.63 -1.43
N ARG A 244 1.07 -14.26 -0.48
CA ARG A 244 0.01 -13.28 -0.69
C ARG A 244 0.58 -11.87 -0.87
N LEU A 245 1.55 -11.47 -0.05
CA LEU A 245 2.25 -10.20 -0.24
C LEU A 245 2.97 -10.14 -1.58
N SER A 246 3.61 -11.23 -2.02
CA SER A 246 4.25 -11.30 -3.34
C SER A 246 3.24 -11.12 -4.48
N LEU A 247 2.08 -11.79 -4.42
CA LEU A 247 0.99 -11.63 -5.40
C LEU A 247 0.40 -10.21 -5.39
N MET A 248 0.28 -9.58 -4.21
CA MET A 248 -0.16 -8.19 -4.08
C MET A 248 0.85 -7.23 -4.72
N SER A 249 2.14 -7.43 -4.47
CA SER A 249 3.22 -6.63 -5.05
C SER A 249 3.17 -6.68 -6.58
N GLN A 250 2.98 -7.87 -7.16
CA GLN A 250 2.84 -8.04 -8.61
C GLN A 250 1.59 -7.34 -9.15
N ARG A 251 0.45 -7.48 -8.47
CA ARG A 251 -0.83 -6.88 -8.90
C ARG A 251 -0.81 -5.36 -8.84
N LEU A 252 -0.14 -4.79 -7.84
CA LEU A 252 -0.02 -3.36 -7.64
C LEU A 252 1.18 -2.75 -8.39
N ALA A 253 1.94 -3.57 -9.14
CA ALA A 253 3.15 -3.17 -9.85
C ALA A 253 4.14 -2.41 -8.93
N ILE A 254 4.31 -2.94 -7.72
CA ILE A 254 5.24 -2.43 -6.71
C ILE A 254 6.64 -2.97 -7.00
N THR A 255 7.63 -2.08 -6.96
CA THR A 255 9.05 -2.43 -7.06
C THR A 255 9.43 -3.36 -5.92
N PRO A 256 10.00 -4.55 -6.19
CA PRO A 256 10.36 -5.52 -5.14
C PRO A 256 11.31 -4.92 -4.09
N ALA A 257 11.05 -5.20 -2.81
CA ALA A 257 11.96 -4.92 -1.70
C ALA A 257 12.60 -6.22 -1.18
N ASN A 258 13.49 -6.11 -0.18
CA ASN A 258 14.14 -7.29 0.38
C ASN A 258 13.07 -8.27 0.92
N TRP A 259 13.17 -9.54 0.50
CA TRP A 259 12.20 -10.63 0.79
C TRP A 259 10.76 -10.46 0.26
N ILE A 260 10.45 -9.45 -0.56
CA ILE A 260 9.10 -9.23 -1.15
C ILE A 260 9.17 -9.12 -2.67
N GLY A 261 8.44 -9.97 -3.39
CA GLY A 261 8.32 -9.95 -4.87
C GLY A 261 9.38 -10.78 -5.61
N ASP A 262 9.25 -10.85 -6.95
CA ASP A 262 10.23 -11.51 -7.83
C ASP A 262 11.43 -10.57 -8.06
N ARG A 263 12.61 -10.98 -7.60
CA ARG A 263 13.81 -10.15 -7.38
C ARG A 263 14.60 -9.84 -8.66
N SER A 264 13.99 -9.97 -9.83
CA SER A 264 14.65 -9.76 -11.12
C SER A 264 14.94 -8.28 -11.45
N TYR A 265 14.47 -7.35 -10.61
CA TYR A 265 14.64 -5.91 -10.82
C TYR A 265 15.62 -5.30 -9.79
N VAL A 266 16.80 -4.90 -10.27
CA VAL A 266 17.81 -4.16 -9.50
C VAL A 266 18.01 -2.78 -10.14
N PRO A 267 17.45 -1.70 -9.57
CA PRO A 267 17.92 -0.35 -9.88
C PRO A 267 18.97 0.03 -8.85
N HIS A 268 20.18 0.29 -9.36
CA HIS A 268 21.26 1.00 -8.68
C HIS A 268 21.96 0.30 -7.51
N ALA A 269 22.74 -0.73 -7.86
CA ALA A 269 24.02 -0.95 -7.19
C ALA A 269 25.05 0.09 -7.72
N ASP A 270 24.95 1.34 -7.31
CA ASP A 270 25.97 2.38 -7.53
C ASP A 270 25.85 3.44 -6.41
N GLY A 271 26.83 3.77 -5.59
CA GLY A 271 28.23 3.37 -5.62
C GLY A 271 28.96 3.73 -4.33
N ARG A 272 29.18 2.73 -3.47
CA ARG A 272 30.29 2.71 -2.52
C ARG A 272 30.76 1.27 -2.32
N GLY A 273 31.87 0.88 -2.95
CA GLY A 273 32.63 -0.27 -2.48
C GLY A 273 33.31 -1.12 -3.54
N ARG A 274 34.63 -0.89 -3.66
CA ARG A 274 35.68 -1.89 -3.98
C ARG A 274 35.72 -2.48 -5.39
N SER A 275 36.54 -1.84 -6.23
CA SER A 275 37.16 -2.47 -7.40
C SER A 275 38.02 -3.68 -6.98
N HIS A 276 37.53 -4.89 -7.24
CA HIS A 276 38.37 -6.08 -7.31
C HIS A 276 39.14 -6.08 -8.64
N ARG A 277 40.37 -5.59 -8.61
CA ARG A 277 41.32 -5.67 -9.74
C ARG A 277 41.72 -7.13 -9.98
N LYS A 278 41.06 -7.81 -10.93
CA LYS A 278 41.52 -9.12 -11.45
C LYS A 278 42.92 -8.96 -12.10
N LYS A 279 43.92 -9.64 -11.55
CA LYS A 279 45.23 -9.82 -12.19
C LYS A 279 45.05 -10.63 -13.49
N LYS A 280 45.44 -10.05 -14.63
CA LYS A 280 45.57 -10.77 -15.91
C LYS A 280 46.74 -11.73 -15.83
N VAL A 281 46.49 -13.00 -16.16
CA VAL A 281 47.51 -14.02 -16.46
C VAL A 281 48.02 -13.77 -17.90
N PRO A 282 49.33 -13.75 -18.18
CA PRO A 282 49.81 -13.56 -19.55
C PRO A 282 49.69 -14.87 -20.36
N LEU A 283 49.07 -14.79 -21.54
CA LEU A 283 49.16 -15.84 -22.56
C LEU A 283 50.57 -15.83 -23.17
N ALA A 284 51.24 -16.98 -23.14
CA ALA A 284 52.50 -17.21 -23.84
C ALA A 284 52.25 -17.30 -25.36
N SER A 285 52.88 -16.40 -26.12
CA SER A 285 52.96 -16.43 -27.58
C SER A 285 54.12 -17.33 -28.02
N GLY A 286 53.83 -18.54 -28.49
CA GLY A 286 54.78 -19.39 -29.20
C GLY A 286 54.71 -19.14 -30.71
N SER A 287 55.72 -18.47 -31.27
CA SER A 287 55.92 -18.33 -32.71
C SER A 287 56.57 -19.60 -33.30
N PRO A 288 56.13 -20.10 -34.47
CA PRO A 288 56.93 -21.04 -35.26
C PRO A 288 57.80 -20.26 -36.25
N ARG A 289 59.12 -20.45 -36.21
CA ARG A 289 60.01 -20.14 -37.34
C ARG A 289 60.92 -21.32 -37.64
N SER A 290 60.76 -21.79 -38.87
CA SER A 290 61.53 -22.81 -39.56
C SER A 290 62.94 -22.34 -39.93
N GLY A 291 63.89 -23.26 -39.77
CA GLY A 291 65.16 -23.51 -40.48
C GLY A 291 65.87 -22.39 -41.25
N SER A 292 67.13 -22.14 -40.84
CA SER A 292 68.36 -22.59 -41.52
C SER A 292 69.56 -22.34 -40.63
#